data_AF-A0AA88YWV6-F1
#
_entry.id   AF-A0AA88YWV6-F1
#
_cell.length_a   1.000
_cell.length_b   1.000
_cell.length_c   1.000
_cell.angle_alpha   90.00
_cell.angle_beta   90.00
_cell.angle_gamma   90.00
#
_symmetry.space_group_name_H-M   'P 1'
#
loop_
_entity.id
_entity.type
_entity.pdbx_description
1 polymer ?
#
loop_
_entity_poly.entity_id
_entity_poly.type
_entity_poly.pdbx_seq_one_letter_code
_entity_poly.pdbx_strand_id
1 'polypeptide(L)'
;MGISVALVVVVIAGVIALGSTYPFHASCKLDWTVSTNCSAAMTAIENQFTAWADDSNCPQHDNERCFYTLKSKNGDTIKGTHKTPVKEYVDDLTFTFTTSGQSCKIHGFSTSETWYAVLDYSTNYCNLHNLAEGAGLTKMAGFTETTSDSICTQYSSRNCDKY
;
A
#
# COMPACT_ATOMS: atom_id res chain seq x y z
N MET A 1 60.74 -11.12 28.84
CA MET A 1 59.73 -11.56 27.85
C MET A 1 58.38 -11.03 28.33
N GLY A 2 57.80 -10.08 27.60
CA GLY A 2 56.51 -9.50 27.93
C GLY A 2 55.93 -8.88 26.66
N ILE A 3 55.22 -9.71 25.89
CA ILE A 3 54.35 -9.25 24.81
C ILE A 3 52.97 -9.09 25.44
N SER A 4 52.35 -7.92 25.31
CA SER A 4 50.93 -7.81 24.94
C SER A 4 50.56 -6.33 24.84
N VAL A 5 50.53 -5.82 23.60
CA VAL A 5 49.33 -5.62 22.78
C VAL A 5 48.63 -4.34 23.19
N ALA A 6 48.95 -3.27 22.47
CA ALA A 6 48.19 -2.03 22.49
C ALA A 6 46.74 -2.33 22.08
N LEU A 7 45.80 -1.99 22.96
CA LEU A 7 44.38 -1.98 22.66
C LEU A 7 44.10 -0.90 21.60
N VAL A 8 44.03 -1.32 20.34
CA VAL A 8 43.45 -0.49 19.28
C VAL A 8 41.95 -0.50 19.49
N VAL A 9 41.43 0.55 20.12
CA VAL A 9 39.99 0.81 20.18
C VAL A 9 39.56 1.23 18.77
N VAL A 10 39.09 0.26 17.98
CA VAL A 10 38.43 0.55 16.71
C VAL A 10 37.06 1.10 17.04
N VAL A 11 36.92 2.43 17.00
CA VAL A 11 35.64 3.11 16.98
C VAL A 11 34.99 2.79 15.64
N ILE A 12 34.10 1.80 15.61
CA ILE A 12 33.21 1.60 14.46
C ILE A 12 32.07 2.61 14.61
N ALA A 13 32.36 3.87 14.26
CA ALA A 13 31.32 4.80 13.86
C ALA A 13 30.80 4.32 12.50
N GLY A 14 29.79 3.44 12.54
CA GLY A 14 29.09 3.00 11.34
C GLY A 14 28.31 4.17 10.75
N VAL A 15 28.93 4.90 9.83
CA VAL A 15 28.25 5.86 8.96
C VAL A 15 27.81 5.10 7.72
N ILE A 16 26.51 4.82 7.59
CA ILE A 16 25.85 4.79 6.28
C ILE A 16 24.57 5.60 6.42
N ALA A 17 24.66 6.88 6.06
CA ALA A 17 23.49 7.65 5.69
C ALA A 17 22.98 7.12 4.35
N LEU A 18 21.84 6.43 4.36
CA LEU A 18 20.91 6.47 3.23
C LEU A 18 19.67 7.16 3.77
N GLY A 19 19.63 8.47 3.59
CA GLY A 19 18.54 9.33 4.03
C GLY A 19 17.26 9.12 3.20
N SER A 20 16.72 7.90 3.20
CA SER A 20 15.29 7.71 2.95
C SER A 20 14.59 7.85 4.29
N THR A 21 13.85 8.94 4.48
CA THR A 21 12.89 9.05 5.57
C THR A 21 11.88 7.91 5.40
N TYR A 22 12.06 6.85 6.15
CA TYR A 22 11.14 5.72 6.16
C TYR A 22 9.88 6.12 6.94
N PRO A 23 8.67 5.70 6.53
CA PRO A 23 7.47 5.98 7.30
C PRO A 23 7.63 5.53 8.75
N PHE A 24 7.37 6.43 9.71
CA PHE A 24 7.42 6.07 11.15
C PHE A 24 6.27 5.14 11.56
N HIS A 25 5.27 5.00 10.69
CA HIS A 25 4.09 4.18 10.87
C HIS A 25 3.75 3.48 9.55
N ALA A 26 3.34 2.22 9.67
CA ALA A 26 2.97 1.33 8.57
C ALA A 26 1.88 1.94 7.69
N SER A 27 2.31 2.47 6.56
CA SER A 27 1.46 3.17 5.62
C SER A 27 2.05 3.17 4.21
N CYS A 28 1.21 3.53 3.25
CA CYS A 28 1.59 3.69 1.86
C CYS A 28 0.75 4.77 1.17
N LYS A 29 1.43 5.63 0.38
CA LYS A 29 0.80 6.54 -0.58
C LYS A 29 1.26 6.20 -1.99
N LEU A 30 0.38 6.35 -2.95
CA LEU A 30 0.73 6.22 -4.35
C LEU A 30 -0.14 7.13 -5.21
N ASP A 31 0.40 7.48 -6.37
CA ASP A 31 -0.33 8.23 -7.38
C ASP A 31 -0.44 7.38 -8.65
N TRP A 32 -1.68 7.14 -9.09
CA TRP A 32 -1.98 6.53 -10.37
C TRP A 32 -2.46 7.55 -11.39
N THR A 33 -2.19 7.29 -12.66
CA THR A 33 -2.92 7.89 -13.78
C THR A 33 -3.50 6.77 -14.62
N VAL A 34 -4.75 6.88 -15.05
CA VAL A 34 -5.44 5.93 -15.93
C VAL A 34 -6.12 6.65 -17.08
N SER A 35 -6.13 6.07 -18.29
CA SER A 35 -6.82 6.65 -19.47
C SER A 35 -8.32 6.36 -19.47
N THR A 36 -9.00 6.72 -18.40
CA THR A 36 -10.46 6.72 -18.29
C THR A 36 -10.92 7.93 -17.47
N ASN A 37 -12.21 8.26 -17.54
CA ASN A 37 -12.77 9.31 -16.70
C ASN A 37 -12.85 8.88 -15.23
N CYS A 38 -12.79 9.83 -14.30
CA CYS A 38 -12.75 9.51 -12.88
C CYS A 38 -14.01 8.82 -12.36
N SER A 39 -15.18 9.08 -12.95
CA SER A 39 -16.39 8.36 -12.56
C SER A 39 -16.28 6.87 -12.85
N ALA A 40 -15.73 6.48 -14.00
CA ALA A 40 -15.53 5.09 -14.37
C ALA A 40 -14.46 4.42 -13.49
N ALA A 41 -13.33 5.10 -13.23
CA ALA A 41 -12.30 4.59 -12.34
C ALA A 41 -12.80 4.38 -10.90
N MET A 42 -13.56 5.35 -10.38
CA MET A 42 -14.16 5.28 -9.04
C MET A 42 -15.17 4.13 -8.93
N THR A 43 -16.08 4.00 -9.91
CA THR A 43 -17.03 2.87 -9.97
C THR A 43 -16.30 1.53 -10.04
N ALA A 44 -15.20 1.42 -10.78
CA ALA A 44 -14.42 0.19 -10.86
C ALA A 44 -13.85 -0.22 -9.49
N ILE A 45 -13.29 0.72 -8.72
CA ILE A 45 -12.79 0.45 -7.37
C ILE A 45 -13.93 0.12 -6.40
N GLU A 46 -15.07 0.83 -6.45
CA GLU A 46 -16.25 0.53 -5.63
C GLU A 46 -16.79 -0.88 -5.87
N ASN A 47 -16.88 -1.27 -7.13
CA ASN A 47 -17.27 -2.63 -7.50
C ASN A 47 -16.27 -3.65 -6.97
N GLN A 48 -14.96 -3.32 -6.98
CA GLN A 48 -13.94 -4.22 -6.48
C GLN A 48 -13.97 -4.39 -4.96
N PHE A 49 -14.26 -3.33 -4.20
CA PHE A 49 -14.57 -3.44 -2.76
C PHE A 49 -15.71 -4.42 -2.52
N THR A 50 -16.79 -4.32 -3.31
CA THR A 50 -17.96 -5.18 -3.16
C THR A 50 -17.66 -6.63 -3.53
N ALA A 51 -16.88 -6.85 -4.60
CA ALA A 51 -16.50 -8.17 -5.07
C ALA A 51 -15.59 -8.93 -4.09
N TRP A 52 -14.85 -8.21 -3.24
CA TRP A 52 -13.94 -8.78 -2.24
C TRP A 52 -14.39 -8.49 -0.81
N ALA A 53 -15.70 -8.34 -0.57
CA ALA A 53 -16.23 -7.99 0.74
C ALA A 53 -16.20 -9.13 1.76
N ASP A 54 -16.31 -10.38 1.28
CA ASP A 54 -16.26 -11.60 2.09
C ASP A 54 -14.99 -12.42 1.79
N ASP A 55 -14.93 -13.64 2.31
CA ASP A 55 -13.80 -14.57 2.19
C ASP A 55 -13.82 -15.39 0.91
N SER A 56 -14.83 -15.24 0.03
CA SER A 56 -15.03 -16.10 -1.13
C SER A 56 -13.85 -16.09 -2.11
N ASN A 57 -13.12 -14.98 -2.17
CA ASN A 57 -11.95 -14.82 -3.03
C ASN A 57 -10.62 -15.23 -2.36
N CYS A 58 -10.64 -15.53 -1.06
CA CYS A 58 -9.46 -15.97 -0.31
C CYS A 58 -9.74 -17.13 0.68
N PRO A 59 -10.48 -18.19 0.35
CA PRO A 59 -10.98 -19.12 1.37
C PRO A 59 -9.90 -19.86 2.19
N GLN A 60 -8.67 -19.92 1.68
CA GLN A 60 -7.51 -20.49 2.38
C GLN A 60 -6.62 -19.44 3.05
N HIS A 61 -6.99 -18.16 2.97
CA HIS A 61 -6.22 -16.99 3.43
C HIS A 61 -4.78 -16.96 2.88
N ASP A 62 -4.60 -17.53 1.67
CA ASP A 62 -3.32 -17.62 0.99
C ASP A 62 -3.00 -16.35 0.20
N ASN A 63 -4.02 -15.60 -0.19
CA ASN A 63 -3.96 -14.25 -0.76
C ASN A 63 -4.85 -13.30 0.06
N GLU A 64 -4.50 -12.03 0.23
CA GLU A 64 -5.30 -11.06 1.00
C GLU A 64 -6.23 -10.22 0.11
N ARG A 65 -6.86 -10.86 -0.89
CA ARG A 65 -7.81 -10.21 -1.82
C ARG A 65 -9.25 -10.44 -1.38
N CYS A 66 -9.58 -10.07 -0.14
CA CYS A 66 -10.86 -10.33 0.52
C CYS A 66 -11.05 -9.43 1.74
N PHE A 67 -12.21 -9.46 2.41
CA PHE A 67 -12.52 -8.61 3.57
C PHE A 67 -12.29 -7.09 3.36
N TYR A 68 -12.46 -6.62 2.13
CA TYR A 68 -12.49 -5.19 1.81
C TYR A 68 -13.87 -4.63 2.14
N THR A 69 -13.93 -3.56 2.93
CA THR A 69 -15.21 -2.92 3.27
C THR A 69 -15.24 -1.49 2.74
N LEU A 70 -16.15 -1.19 1.81
CA LEU A 70 -16.43 0.19 1.44
C LEU A 70 -17.15 0.90 2.60
N LYS A 71 -16.59 2.02 3.08
CA LYS A 71 -17.13 2.77 4.23
C LYS A 71 -17.92 4.01 3.80
N SER A 72 -17.42 4.75 2.82
CA SER A 72 -18.09 5.96 2.35
C SER A 72 -17.67 6.38 0.94
N LYS A 73 -18.55 7.13 0.29
CA LYS A 73 -18.31 7.83 -0.98
C LYS A 73 -18.79 9.26 -0.82
N ASN A 74 -17.89 10.23 -0.93
CA ASN A 74 -18.17 11.64 -0.76
C ASN A 74 -17.48 12.44 -1.87
N GLY A 75 -18.26 12.90 -2.86
CA GLY A 75 -17.71 13.60 -4.03
C GLY A 75 -16.69 12.73 -4.77
N ASP A 76 -15.48 13.26 -4.93
CA ASP A 76 -14.36 12.60 -5.61
C ASP A 76 -13.49 11.79 -4.64
N THR A 77 -14.03 11.32 -3.52
CA THR A 77 -13.30 10.51 -2.53
C THR A 77 -14.10 9.30 -2.09
N ILE A 78 -13.46 8.14 -2.10
CA ILE A 78 -13.97 6.92 -1.49
C ILE A 78 -13.07 6.54 -0.32
N LYS A 79 -13.69 5.97 0.72
CA LYS A 79 -12.98 5.41 1.87
C LYS A 79 -13.45 4.00 2.13
N GLY A 80 -12.52 3.15 2.55
CA GLY A 80 -12.78 1.77 2.91
C GLY A 80 -11.81 1.29 3.96
N THR A 81 -11.92 0.01 4.31
CA THR A 81 -10.94 -0.69 5.16
C THR A 81 -10.60 -2.03 4.53
N HIS A 82 -9.42 -2.54 4.81
CA HIS A 82 -9.08 -3.94 4.59
C HIS A 82 -8.77 -4.60 5.94
N LYS A 83 -9.27 -5.81 6.17
CA LYS A 83 -8.97 -6.60 7.36
C LYS A 83 -8.20 -7.85 6.96
N THR A 84 -6.95 -7.96 7.39
CA THR A 84 -6.11 -9.13 7.08
C THR A 84 -6.78 -10.43 7.59
N PRO A 85 -6.86 -11.48 6.76
CA PRO A 85 -7.70 -12.65 7.04
C PRO A 85 -7.20 -13.53 8.19
N VAL A 86 -5.90 -13.49 8.51
CA VAL A 86 -5.29 -14.34 9.55
C VAL A 86 -5.08 -13.60 10.87
N LYS A 87 -4.57 -12.38 10.82
CA LYS A 87 -4.22 -11.59 12.02
C LYS A 87 -5.26 -10.55 12.39
N GLU A 88 -6.23 -10.32 11.52
CA GLU A 88 -7.31 -9.35 11.71
C GLU A 88 -6.83 -7.91 11.97
N TYR A 89 -5.63 -7.57 11.52
CA TYR A 89 -5.20 -6.19 11.42
C TYR A 89 -6.09 -5.44 10.44
N VAL A 90 -6.49 -4.23 10.82
CA VAL A 90 -7.32 -3.34 10.01
C VAL A 90 -6.45 -2.19 9.53
N ASP A 91 -6.53 -1.93 8.23
CA ASP A 91 -5.93 -0.77 7.59
C ASP A 91 -7.03 0.09 6.95
N ASP A 92 -6.92 1.40 7.14
CA ASP A 92 -7.78 2.41 6.52
C ASP A 92 -7.31 2.69 5.10
N LEU A 93 -8.25 2.73 4.15
CA LEU A 93 -8.02 3.00 2.74
C LEU A 93 -8.75 4.27 2.31
N THR A 94 -8.07 5.16 1.59
CA THR A 94 -8.68 6.35 0.97
C THR A 94 -8.19 6.46 -0.47
N PHE A 95 -9.12 6.72 -1.39
CA PHE A 95 -8.80 7.10 -2.77
C PHE A 95 -9.45 8.42 -3.10
N THR A 96 -8.66 9.35 -3.64
CA THR A 96 -9.13 10.65 -4.14
C THR A 96 -8.90 10.74 -5.64
N PHE A 97 -9.94 11.10 -6.37
CA PHE A 97 -9.95 11.14 -7.82
C PHE A 97 -9.85 12.59 -8.29
N THR A 98 -9.08 12.84 -9.35
CA THR A 98 -8.94 14.17 -9.93
C THR A 98 -8.94 14.07 -11.45
N THR A 99 -9.91 14.73 -12.08
CA THR A 99 -10.03 14.76 -13.54
C THR A 99 -8.83 15.48 -14.15
N SER A 100 -8.20 14.86 -15.14
CA SER A 100 -7.05 15.41 -15.87
C SER A 100 -7.25 15.19 -17.37
N GLY A 101 -8.01 16.07 -18.01
CA GLY A 101 -8.39 15.92 -19.42
C GLY A 101 -9.28 14.69 -19.62
N GLN A 102 -8.83 13.73 -20.44
CA GLN A 102 -9.51 12.44 -20.68
C GLN A 102 -9.02 11.32 -19.75
N SER A 103 -8.11 11.62 -18.85
CA SER A 103 -7.52 10.67 -17.89
C SER A 103 -7.98 11.01 -16.47
N CYS A 104 -7.86 10.05 -15.58
CA CYS A 104 -8.09 10.24 -14.15
C CYS A 104 -6.78 10.08 -13.40
N LYS A 105 -6.48 11.04 -12.52
CA LYS A 105 -5.44 10.88 -11.50
C LYS A 105 -6.09 10.35 -10.23
N ILE A 106 -5.47 9.37 -9.60
CA ILE A 106 -5.97 8.72 -8.40
C ILE A 106 -4.87 8.79 -7.36
N HIS A 107 -5.13 9.47 -6.25
CA HIS A 107 -4.26 9.43 -5.08
C HIS A 107 -4.79 8.35 -4.14
N GLY A 108 -3.98 7.32 -3.88
CA GLY A 108 -4.30 6.25 -2.95
C GLY A 108 -3.52 6.40 -1.65
N PHE A 109 -4.17 6.16 -0.52
CA PHE A 109 -3.54 6.13 0.80
C PHE A 109 -4.07 4.95 1.61
N SER A 110 -3.16 4.15 2.16
CA SER A 110 -3.44 3.08 3.11
C SER A 110 -2.61 3.30 4.37
N THR A 111 -3.22 3.11 5.54
CA THR A 111 -2.50 3.20 6.82
C THR A 111 -3.06 2.23 7.83
N SER A 112 -2.20 1.62 8.64
CA SER A 112 -2.65 0.70 9.68
C SER A 112 -3.35 1.41 10.84
N GLU A 113 -4.43 0.85 11.37
CA GLU A 113 -5.02 1.32 12.64
C GLU A 113 -4.14 0.93 13.84
N THR A 114 -3.24 -0.05 13.67
CA THR A 114 -2.35 -0.52 14.72
C THR A 114 -1.28 0.53 15.01
N TRP A 115 -1.40 1.24 16.13
CA TRP A 115 -0.57 2.39 16.49
C TRP A 115 0.95 2.11 16.59
N TYR A 116 1.33 0.86 16.85
CA TYR A 116 2.74 0.43 16.98
C TYR A 116 3.28 -0.28 15.73
N ALA A 117 2.52 -0.30 14.64
CA ALA A 117 2.98 -0.92 13.39
C ALA A 117 4.00 -0.01 12.69
N VAL A 118 5.25 -0.47 12.61
CA VAL A 118 6.36 0.21 11.89
C VAL A 118 6.69 -0.52 10.58
N LEU A 119 6.47 -1.83 10.55
CA LEU A 119 6.67 -2.72 9.41
C LEU A 119 5.35 -3.44 9.13
N ASP A 120 5.09 -3.76 7.87
CA ASP A 120 3.80 -4.27 7.42
C ASP A 120 3.88 -5.28 6.28
N TYR A 121 5.06 -5.78 5.92
CA TYR A 121 5.26 -6.67 4.76
C TYR A 121 4.66 -6.11 3.45
N SER A 122 4.60 -4.77 3.33
CA SER A 122 3.95 -4.05 2.25
C SER A 122 2.44 -4.20 2.16
N THR A 123 1.76 -4.70 3.21
CA THR A 123 0.29 -4.82 3.23
C THR A 123 -0.38 -3.51 2.86
N ASN A 124 0.08 -2.34 3.34
CA ASN A 124 -0.55 -1.07 2.96
C ASN A 124 -0.39 -0.74 1.47
N TYR A 125 0.73 -1.12 0.85
CA TYR A 125 0.86 -0.99 -0.61
C TYR A 125 -0.05 -1.99 -1.33
N CYS A 126 -0.03 -3.25 -0.92
CA CYS A 126 -0.79 -4.32 -1.55
C CYS A 126 -2.30 -4.12 -1.42
N ASN A 127 -2.79 -3.59 -0.31
CA ASN A 127 -4.19 -3.20 -0.14
C ASN A 127 -4.69 -2.27 -1.27
N LEU A 128 -3.87 -1.27 -1.62
CA LEU A 128 -4.18 -0.35 -2.70
C LEU A 128 -4.02 -1.04 -4.06
N HIS A 129 -2.85 -1.65 -4.30
CA HIS A 129 -2.50 -2.24 -5.58
C HIS A 129 -3.45 -3.36 -6.00
N ASN A 130 -3.84 -4.24 -5.07
CA ASN A 130 -4.77 -5.34 -5.31
C ASN A 130 -6.12 -4.81 -5.76
N LEU A 131 -6.67 -3.77 -5.12
CA LEU A 131 -7.94 -3.16 -5.55
C LEU A 131 -7.84 -2.59 -6.96
N ALA A 132 -6.74 -1.92 -7.31
CA ALA A 132 -6.55 -1.42 -8.67
C ALA A 132 -6.39 -2.53 -9.70
N GLU A 133 -5.69 -3.62 -9.36
CA GLU A 133 -5.51 -4.77 -10.24
C GLU A 133 -6.85 -5.50 -10.47
N GLY A 134 -7.60 -5.78 -9.40
CA GLY A 134 -8.92 -6.40 -9.47
C GLY A 134 -9.90 -5.55 -10.28
N ALA A 135 -9.89 -4.24 -10.06
CA ALA A 135 -10.68 -3.27 -10.82
C ALA A 135 -10.23 -3.12 -12.29
N GLY A 136 -9.14 -3.78 -12.69
CA GLY A 136 -8.59 -3.73 -14.05
C GLY A 136 -7.89 -2.43 -14.41
N LEU A 137 -7.65 -1.53 -13.45
CA LEU A 137 -7.02 -0.23 -13.68
C LEU A 137 -5.57 -0.38 -14.14
N THR A 138 -4.83 -1.33 -13.57
CA THR A 138 -3.41 -1.59 -13.89
C THR A 138 -3.19 -2.05 -15.32
N LYS A 139 -4.24 -2.55 -15.98
CA LYS A 139 -4.22 -3.03 -17.37
C LYS A 139 -4.69 -1.96 -18.37
N MET A 140 -5.13 -0.79 -17.90
CA MET A 140 -5.59 0.28 -18.77
C MET A 140 -4.43 0.94 -19.52
N ALA A 141 -4.70 1.40 -20.74
CA ALA A 141 -3.74 2.22 -21.47
C ALA A 141 -3.34 3.46 -20.66
N GLY A 142 -2.05 3.81 -20.68
CA GLY A 142 -1.53 4.95 -19.95
C GLY A 142 -1.56 4.81 -18.43
N PHE A 143 -1.72 3.58 -17.90
CA PHE A 143 -1.52 3.33 -16.47
C PHE A 143 -0.09 3.73 -16.07
N THR A 144 0.04 4.60 -15.09
CA THR A 144 1.32 4.94 -14.44
C THR A 144 1.16 4.87 -12.94
N GLU A 145 2.18 4.43 -12.22
CA GLU A 145 2.24 4.44 -10.77
C GLU A 145 3.47 5.20 -10.30
N THR A 146 3.31 6.07 -9.30
CA THR A 146 4.42 6.74 -8.61
C THR A 146 4.37 6.43 -7.13
N THR A 147 5.39 5.72 -6.64
CA THR A 147 5.64 5.45 -5.22
C THR A 147 7.09 4.98 -5.01
N SER A 148 7.52 4.76 -3.77
CA SER A 148 8.86 4.28 -3.42
C SER A 148 8.92 3.80 -1.96
N ASP A 149 10.06 3.25 -1.52
CA ASP A 149 10.27 2.87 -0.11
C ASP A 149 10.24 4.06 0.88
N SER A 150 10.47 5.29 0.41
CA SER A 150 10.33 6.49 1.25
C SER A 150 8.88 6.94 1.41
N ILE A 151 7.96 6.36 0.64
CA ILE A 151 6.53 6.71 0.61
C ILE A 151 5.68 5.55 1.14
N CYS A 152 6.09 4.31 0.85
CA CYS A 152 5.41 3.09 1.23
C CYS A 152 6.32 2.16 2.00
N THR A 153 5.80 1.70 3.13
CA THR A 153 6.48 0.77 4.03
C THR A 153 6.82 -0.52 3.27
N GLN A 154 8.09 -0.90 3.26
CA GLN A 154 8.64 -2.11 2.66
C GLN A 154 8.43 -2.29 1.14
N TYR A 155 8.09 -1.24 0.39
CA TYR A 155 7.68 -1.31 -1.02
C TYR A 155 8.56 -2.20 -1.92
N SER A 156 9.89 -2.13 -1.83
CA SER A 156 10.79 -2.92 -2.67
C SER A 156 10.79 -4.42 -2.35
N SER A 157 10.27 -4.82 -1.19
CA SER A 157 10.13 -6.22 -0.76
C SER A 157 8.71 -6.78 -0.85
N ARG A 158 7.81 -6.03 -1.50
CA ARG A 158 6.39 -6.37 -1.64
C ARG A 158 6.14 -7.73 -2.28
N ASN A 159 5.09 -8.41 -1.82
CA ASN A 159 4.55 -9.62 -2.42
C ASN A 159 3.01 -9.59 -2.38
N CYS A 160 2.39 -8.93 -3.36
CA CYS A 160 0.94 -8.75 -3.40
C CYS A 160 0.16 -9.96 -3.96
N ASP A 161 0.87 -11.05 -4.28
CA ASP A 161 0.22 -12.36 -4.46
C ASP A 161 -0.15 -12.96 -3.09
N LYS A 162 0.61 -12.61 -2.04
CA LYS A 162 0.38 -13.03 -0.66
C LYS A 162 -0.48 -12.02 0.11
N TYR A 163 -0.10 -10.74 0.07
CA TYR A 163 -0.68 -9.62 0.83
C TYR A 163 -1.52 -8.69 -0.04
#